data_AF-A0A2P4SZW4-F1
#
_entry.id   AF-A0A2P4SZW4-F1
#
_cell.length_a   1.000
_cell.length_b   1.000
_cell.length_c   1.000
_cell.angle_alpha   90.00
_cell.angle_beta   90.00
_cell.angle_gamma   90.00
#
_symmetry.space_group_name_H-M   'P 1'
#
loop_
_entity.id
_entity.type
_entity.pdbx_description
1 polymer ?
#
loop_
_entity_poly.entity_id
_entity_poly.type
_entity_poly.pdbx_seq_one_letter_code
_entity_poly.pdbx_strand_id
1 'polypeptide(L)' 'MAVRLRRVCREVLLEPRYTPLVAACLCLAEGGVNLWVIRRVPYTEIDWQAYMQEVEGFANGTRDYAQLRGDTGPLV' A
#
# COMPACT_ATOMS: atom_id res chain seq x y z
N MET A 1 -27.63 -23.03 -11.31
CA MET A 1 -27.33 -21.57 -11.39
C MET A 1 -25.95 -21.22 -10.83
N ALA A 2 -25.61 -21.62 -9.60
CA ALA A 2 -24.32 -21.30 -8.95
C ALA A 2 -23.06 -21.81 -9.69
N VAL A 3 -23.11 -23.00 -10.29
CA VAL A 3 -21.96 -23.58 -11.03
C VAL A 3 -21.63 -22.78 -12.29
N ARG A 4 -22.66 -22.28 -12.98
CA ARG A 4 -22.50 -21.44 -14.18
C ARG A 4 -21.87 -20.10 -13.83
N LEU A 5 -22.32 -19.49 -12.74
CA LEU A 5 -21.76 -18.23 -12.25
C LEU A 5 -20.28 -18.38 -11.87
N ARG A 6 -19.91 -19.45 -11.15
CA ARG A 6 -18.51 -19.75 -10.80
C ARG A 6 -17.62 -19.92 -12.03
N ARG A 7 -18.13 -20.54 -13.09
CA ARG A 7 -17.39 -20.75 -14.34
C ARG A 7 -17.10 -19.42 -15.05
N VAL A 8 -18.12 -18.58 -15.17
CA VAL A 8 -18.01 -17.25 -15.79
C VAL A 8 -17.05 -16.35 -14.99
N CYS A 9 -17.17 -16.33 -13.66
CA CYS A 9 -16.23 -15.58 -12.83
C CYS A 9 -14.79 -16.04 -13.02
N ARG A 10 -14.55 -17.37 -13.09
CA ARG A 10 -13.22 -17.92 -13.32
C ARG A 10 -12.67 -17.54 -14.70
N GLU A 11 -13.50 -17.58 -15.73
CA GLU A 11 -13.12 -17.15 -17.08
C GLU A 11 -12.77 -15.67 -17.12
N VAL A 12 -13.61 -14.80 -16.55
CA VAL A 12 -13.36 -13.35 -16.52
C VAL A 12 -12.11 -13.00 -15.72
N LEU A 13 -11.84 -13.69 -14.61
CA LEU A 13 -10.70 -13.39 -13.73
C LEU A 13 -9.37 -13.96 -14.23
N LEU A 14 -9.37 -15.07 -14.96
CA LEU A 14 -8.15 -15.80 -15.30
C LEU A 14 -7.82 -15.86 -16.79
N GLU A 15 -8.78 -15.57 -17.67
CA GLU A 15 -8.53 -15.57 -19.12
C GLU A 15 -7.81 -14.28 -19.54
N PRO A 16 -6.67 -14.36 -20.25
CA PRO A 16 -5.87 -13.19 -20.64
C PRO A 16 -6.62 -12.12 -21.44
N ARG A 17 -7.70 -12.51 -22.12
CA ARG A 17 -8.55 -11.61 -22.91
C ARG A 17 -9.25 -10.56 -22.06
N TYR A 18 -9.55 -10.87 -20.80
CA TYR A 18 -10.24 -9.96 -19.87
C TYR A 18 -9.28 -9.22 -18.95
N THR A 19 -7.97 -9.49 -19.02
CA THR A 19 -6.95 -8.82 -18.19
C THR A 19 -7.05 -7.29 -18.23
N PRO A 20 -7.24 -6.62 -19.39
CA PRO A 20 -7.36 -5.16 -19.39
C PRO A 20 -8.59 -4.65 -18.62
N LEU A 21 -9.71 -5.37 -18.68
CA LEU A 21 -10.92 -5.04 -17.93
C LEU A 21 -10.70 -5.22 -16.42
N VAL A 22 -10.12 -6.37 -16.03
CA VAL A 22 -9.79 -6.66 -14.63
C VAL A 22 -8.80 -5.62 -14.08
N ALA A 23 -7.76 -5.27 -14.84
CA ALA A 23 -6.79 -4.26 -14.46
C ALA A 23 -7.43 -2.87 -14.31
N ALA A 24 -8.29 -2.45 -15.24
CA ALA A 24 -9.00 -1.18 -15.13
C ALA A 24 -9.90 -1.12 -13.88
N CYS A 25 -10.65 -2.19 -13.60
CA CYS A 25 -11.44 -2.30 -12.38
C CYS A 25 -10.57 -2.25 -11.12
N LEU A 26 -9.41 -2.91 -11.12
CA LEU A 26 -8.48 -2.91 -10.00
C LEU A 26 -7.90 -1.51 -9.77
N CYS A 27 -7.46 -0.81 -10.81
CA CYS A 27 -6.93 0.55 -10.69
C CYS A 27 -7.99 1.54 -10.18
N LEU A 28 -9.25 1.41 -10.62
CA LEU A 28 -10.35 2.23 -10.12
C LEU A 28 -10.63 1.96 -8.64
N ALA A 29 -10.64 0.68 -8.24
CA ALA A 29 -10.81 0.30 -6.83
C ALA A 29 -9.66 0.83 -5.97
N GLU A 30 -8.41 0.68 -6.44
CA GLU A 30 -7.22 1.16 -5.76
C GLU A 30 -7.21 2.69 -5.61
N GLY A 31 -7.54 3.42 -6.68
CA GLY A 31 -7.69 4.88 -6.62
C GLY A 31 -8.79 5.31 -5.64
N GLY A 32 -9.92 4.60 -5.63
CA GLY A 32 -11.03 4.84 -4.70
C GLY A 32 -10.64 4.61 -3.24
N VAL A 33 -9.96 3.50 -2.95
CA VAL A 33 -9.45 3.18 -1.60
C VAL A 33 -8.43 4.22 -1.15
N ASN A 34 -7.46 4.57 -2.00
CA ASN A 34 -6.47 5.60 -1.67
C ASN A 34 -7.11 6.95 -1.38
N LEU A 35 -8.05 7.39 -2.23
CA LEU A 35 -8.78 8.64 -2.00
C LEU A 35 -9.59 8.61 -0.70
N TRP A 36 -10.19 7.46 -0.38
CA TRP A 36 -10.92 7.28 0.88
C TRP A 36 -9.98 7.37 2.08
N VAL A 37 -8.83 6.68 2.05
CA VAL A 37 -7.80 6.74 3.10
C VAL A 37 -7.36 8.19 3.32
N ILE A 38 -6.95 8.88 2.25
CA ILE A 38 -6.49 10.28 2.31
C ILE A 38 -7.53 11.19 2.98
N ARG A 39 -8.82 10.93 2.77
CA ARG A 39 -9.91 11.80 3.24
C ARG A 39 -10.47 11.42 4.61
N ARG A 40 -10.28 10.18 5.04
CA ARG A 40 -11.00 9.62 6.21
C ARG A 40 -10.08 9.06 7.28
N VAL A 41 -8.86 8.68 6.93
CA VAL A 41 -7.87 8.21 7.88
C VAL A 41 -6.98 9.41 8.24
N PRO A 42 -6.96 9.85 9.50
CA PRO A 42 -6.05 10.91 9.91
C PRO A 42 -4.62 10.38 9.80
N TYR A 43 -3.78 11.10 9.04
CA TYR A 43 -2.34 10.86 9.10
C TYR A 43 -1.85 11.31 10.47
N THR A 44 -1.18 10.41 11.17
CA THR A 44 -0.55 10.68 12.45
C THR A 44 0.79 11.37 12.22
N GLU A 45 0.93 12.59 12.75
CA GLU A 45 2.21 13.34 12.74
C GLU A 45 3.37 12.52 13.31
N ILE A 46 3.06 11.59 14.21
CA ILE A 46 4.01 10.72 14.90
C ILE A 46 4.82 9.88 13.91
N ASP A 47 4.18 9.25 12.92
CA ASP A 47 4.88 8.37 11.99
C ASP A 47 5.76 9.16 11.01
N TRP A 48 5.29 10.31 10.55
CA TRP A 48 6.08 11.19 9.67
C TRP A 48 7.31 11.74 10.39
N GLN A 49 7.17 12.21 11.63
CA GLN A 49 8.31 12.72 12.41
C GLN A 49 9.32 11.61 12.70
N ALA A 50 8.87 10.43 13.13
CA ALA A 50 9.74 9.28 13.37
C ALA A 50 10.52 8.88 12.10
N TYR A 51 9.82 8.76 10.96
CA TYR A 51 10.45 8.46 9.68
C TYR A 51 11.50 9.50 9.28
N MET A 52 11.19 10.79 9.45
CA MET A 52 12.14 11.85 9.10
C MET A 52 13.38 11.87 10.00
N GLN A 53 13.26 11.52 11.28
CA GLN A 53 14.40 11.37 12.20
C GLN A 53 15.32 10.21 11.78
N GLU A 54 14.75 9.09 11.34
CA GLU A 54 15.52 7.96 10.83
C GLU A 54 16.24 8.32 9.51
N VAL A 55 15.57 9.04 8.61
CA VAL A 55 16.17 9.56 7.36
C VAL A 55 17.33 10.51 7.67
N GLU A 56 17.18 11.39 8.66
CA GLU A 56 18.26 12.28 9.10
C GLU A 56 19.46 11.49 9.64
N GLY A 57 19.23 10.46 10.46
CA GLY A 57 20.29 9.57 10.93
C GLY A 57 21.09 8.93 9.79
N PHE A 58 20.40 8.45 8.75
CA PHE A 58 21.05 7.93 7.55
C PHE A 58 21.80 9.01 6.78
N ALA A 59 21.18 10.18 6.56
CA ALA A 59 21.78 11.30 5.83
C ALA A 59 23.05 11.83 6.51
N ASN A 60 23.11 11.73 7.84
CA ASN A 60 24.28 12.08 8.66
C ASN A 60 25.38 11.00 8.66
N GLY A 61 25.21 9.93 7.89
CA GLY A 61 26.24 8.90 7.67
C GLY A 61 26.12 7.66 8.56
N THR A 62 25.09 7.56 9.40
CA THR A 62 24.81 6.31 10.13
C THR A 62 24.34 5.24 9.16
N ARG A 63 25.18 4.22 8.96
CA ARG A 63 24.84 3.06 8.11
C ARG A 63 24.56 1.78 8.91
N ASP A 64 24.87 1.80 10.21
CA ASP A 64 24.47 0.73 11.11
C ASP A 64 22.98 0.88 11.43
N TYR A 65 22.18 0.01 10.84
CA TYR A 65 20.72 0.00 10.99
C TYR A 65 20.29 -0.15 12.46
N ALA A 66 21.07 -0.83 13.31
CA ALA A 66 20.74 -0.96 14.73
C ALA A 66 20.80 0.37 15.50
N GLN A 67 21.45 1.39 14.92
CA GLN A 67 21.58 2.72 15.48
C GLN A 67 20.56 3.72 14.91
N LEU A 68 19.82 3.36 13.86
CA LEU A 68 18.75 4.20 13.31
C LEU A 68 17.50 4.03 14.19
N ARG A 69 17.05 5.12 14.80
CA ARG A 69 15.90 5.15 15.70
C ARG A 69 15.29 6.55 15.73
N GLY A 70 13.96 6.61 15.76
CA GLY A 70 13.21 7.84 16.05
C GLY A 70 12.64 7.83 17.46
N ASP A 71 11.79 8.81 17.76
CA ASP A 71 11.09 8.94 19.04
C ASP A 71 10.11 7.78 19.31
N THR A 72 9.74 7.02 18.28
CA THR A 72 8.88 5.83 18.38
C THR A 72 9.65 4.54 18.63
N GLY A 73 10.98 4.56 18.61
CA GLY A 73 11.84 3.39 18.82
C GLY A 73 12.81 3.13 17.66
N PRO A 74 13.46 1.96 17.64
CA PRO A 74 14.34 1.58 16.55
C PRO A 74 13.57 1.47 15.23
N LEU A 75 14.25 1.80 14.13
CA LEU A 75 13.78 1.60 12.77
C LEU A 75 13.29 0.15 12.61
N VAL A 76 12.03 -0.03 12.18
CA VAL A 76 11.40 -1.33 11.90
C VAL A 76 11.49 -1.74 10.44
#